data_AF-R5ANV3-F1
#
_entry.id   AF-R5ANV3-F1
#
_cell.length_a   1.000
_cell.length_b   1.000
_cell.length_c   1.000
_cell.angle_alpha   90.00
_cell.angle_beta   90.00
_cell.angle_gamma   90.00
#
_symmetry.space_group_name_H-M   'P 1'
#
loop_
_entity.id
_entity.type
_entity.pdbx_description
1 polymer ?
#
loop_
_entity_poly.entity_id
_entity_poly.type
_entity_poly.pdbx_seq_one_letter_code
_entity_poly.pdbx_strand_id
1 'polypeptide(L)'
;MIYANFQEGGHSWEKTNLVTREGREMYDTYQCRKCGLKAKMVSFGELQISERFRKKFERCVCVKAARRIEIINCEAVGPQFANLTPGSRHDIINPPAGYDNKGGVWVMGVGEPVKVLFREFSYINQDEQ
;
A
#
# COMPACT_ATOMS: atom_id res chain seq x y z
N MET A 1 10.09 1.65 -10.02
CA MET A 1 10.22 0.77 -8.84
C MET A 1 9.15 1.20 -7.86
N ILE A 2 8.51 0.24 -7.20
CA ILE A 2 7.42 0.51 -6.26
C ILE A 2 7.98 0.33 -4.85
N TYR A 3 7.75 1.33 -4.00
CA TYR A 3 8.07 1.26 -2.57
C TYR A 3 6.77 1.09 -1.81
N ALA A 4 6.76 0.13 -0.89
CA ALA A 4 5.67 -0.13 0.03
C ALA A 4 6.26 -0.29 1.43
N ASN A 5 5.49 0.01 2.46
CA ASN A 5 5.90 -0.28 3.82
C ASN A 5 5.50 -1.73 4.18
N PHE A 6 6.37 -2.42 4.92
CA PHE A 6 6.18 -3.79 5.40
C PHE A 6 5.03 -3.90 6.40
N GLN A 7 4.84 -2.89 7.25
CA GLN A 7 3.83 -2.86 8.30
C GLN A 7 2.48 -2.31 7.82
N GLU A 8 2.49 -1.56 6.72
CA GLU A 8 1.31 -0.86 6.22
C GLU A 8 0.60 -1.80 5.24
N GLY A 9 -0.65 -2.13 5.59
CA GLY A 9 -1.37 -3.30 5.08
C GLY A 9 -1.55 -3.40 3.56
N GLY A 10 -2.27 -4.45 3.15
CA GLY A 10 -2.62 -4.74 1.74
C GLY A 10 -1.96 -6.02 1.21
N HIS A 11 -0.83 -6.44 1.76
CA HIS A 11 -0.20 -7.72 1.44
C HIS A 11 0.21 -8.43 2.73
N SER A 12 -0.03 -9.73 2.80
CA SER A 12 0.37 -10.58 3.94
C SER A 12 1.82 -11.02 3.76
N TRP A 13 2.76 -10.11 4.01
CA TRP A 13 4.19 -10.35 3.81
C TRP A 13 4.75 -11.36 4.81
N GLU A 14 5.41 -12.40 4.29
CA GLU A 14 6.16 -13.38 5.09
C GLU A 14 7.62 -13.38 4.64
N LYS A 15 8.54 -13.42 5.61
CA LYS A 15 9.96 -13.53 5.33
C LYS A 15 10.25 -14.92 4.77
N THR A 16 10.94 -14.98 3.63
CA THR A 16 11.23 -16.25 2.95
C THR A 16 12.68 -16.70 3.07
N ASN A 17 13.56 -15.86 3.59
CA ASN A 17 14.99 -16.13 3.72
C ASN A 17 15.46 -15.84 5.16
N LEU A 18 16.59 -16.45 5.55
CA LEU A 18 17.24 -16.12 6.82
C LEU A 18 17.88 -14.72 6.72
N VAL A 19 18.74 -14.50 5.72
CA VAL A 19 19.24 -13.22 5.15
C VAL A 19 19.84 -13.55 3.77
N THR A 20 19.64 -12.73 2.73
CA THR A 20 20.32 -12.89 1.43
C THR A 20 21.46 -11.89 1.33
N ARG A 21 22.66 -12.36 0.97
CA ARG A 21 23.82 -11.50 0.68
C ARG A 21 24.14 -11.58 -0.81
N GLU A 22 23.99 -10.46 -1.51
CA GLU A 22 24.34 -10.33 -2.93
C GLU A 22 25.44 -9.27 -3.05
N GLY A 23 26.70 -9.72 -3.14
CA GLY A 23 27.86 -8.82 -3.11
C GLY A 23 28.03 -8.14 -1.74
N ARG A 24 27.90 -6.80 -1.71
CA ARG A 24 27.97 -5.96 -0.49
C ARG A 24 26.59 -5.67 0.13
N GLU A 25 25.51 -5.95 -0.59
CA GLU A 25 24.16 -5.68 -0.08
C GLU A 25 23.61 -6.90 0.65
N MET A 26 23.11 -6.68 1.87
CA MET A 26 22.34 -7.65 2.63
C MET A 26 20.88 -7.21 2.57
N TYR A 27 20.00 -8.10 2.11
CA TYR A 27 18.58 -7.82 2.07
C TYR A 27 17.75 -9.03 2.49
N ASP A 28 16.61 -8.71 3.07
CA ASP A 28 15.59 -9.69 3.37
C ASP A 28 14.59 -9.77 2.23
N THR A 29 14.18 -10.99 1.87
CA THR A 29 13.19 -11.23 0.82
C THR A 29 11.87 -11.61 1.46
N TYR A 30 10.85 -10.81 1.17
CA TYR A 30 9.50 -11.02 1.63
C TYR A 30 8.62 -11.52 0.48
N GLN A 31 7.71 -12.42 0.78
CA GLN A 31 6.70 -12.90 -0.15
C GLN A 31 5.31 -12.78 0.46
N CYS A 32 4.37 -12.21 -0.29
CA CYS A 32 2.97 -12.20 0.13
C CYS A 32 2.39 -13.62 0.12
N ARG A 33 1.90 -14.12 1.26
CA ARG A 33 1.33 -15.47 1.40
C ARG A 33 0.12 -15.72 0.47
N LYS A 34 -0.67 -14.67 0.19
CA LYS A 34 -1.92 -14.79 -0.56
C LYS A 34 -1.75 -14.65 -2.08
N CYS A 35 -0.89 -13.76 -2.55
CA CYS A 35 -0.69 -13.53 -3.99
C CYS A 35 0.68 -14.01 -4.50
N GLY A 36 1.63 -14.35 -3.62
CA GLY A 36 2.98 -14.77 -3.99
C GLY A 36 3.83 -13.65 -4.61
N LEU A 37 3.50 -12.38 -4.36
CA LEU A 37 4.33 -11.25 -4.79
C LEU A 37 5.62 -11.23 -3.95
N LYS A 38 6.76 -10.98 -4.58
CA LYS A 38 8.06 -10.88 -3.91
C LYS A 38 8.48 -9.41 -3.79
N ALA A 39 9.04 -9.06 -2.64
CA ALA A 39 9.62 -7.76 -2.35
C ALA A 39 10.98 -7.93 -1.66
N LYS A 40 11.88 -6.98 -1.87
CA LYS A 40 13.17 -6.89 -1.16
C LYS A 40 13.06 -5.81 -0.09
N MET A 41 13.37 -6.13 1.16
CA MET A 41 13.49 -5.10 2.20
C MET A 41 14.83 -4.40 2.04
N VAL A 42 14.78 -3.10 1.73
CA VAL A 42 15.98 -2.28 1.45
C VAL A 42 16.35 -1.38 2.63
N SER A 43 15.36 -1.04 3.47
CA SER A 43 15.55 -0.30 4.70
C SER A 43 14.53 -0.79 5.75
N PHE A 44 14.64 -0.34 7.00
CA PHE A 44 13.78 -0.79 8.09
C PHE A 44 12.31 -0.46 7.78
N GLY A 45 11.54 -1.50 7.45
CA GLY A 45 10.13 -1.37 7.08
C GLY A 45 9.87 -1.01 5.61
N GLU A 46 10.87 -0.72 4.77
CA GLU A 46 10.65 -0.38 3.36
C GLU A 46 10.90 -1.57 2.43
N LEU A 47 9.85 -1.97 1.75
CA LEU A 47 9.84 -3.01 0.73
C LEU A 47 9.95 -2.40 -0.67
N GLN A 48 11.00 -2.79 -1.37
CA GLN A 48 11.22 -2.51 -2.77
C GLN A 48 10.63 -3.63 -3.64
N ILE A 49 9.73 -3.25 -4.54
CA ILE A 49 9.06 -4.14 -5.48
C ILE A 49 9.40 -3.70 -6.90
N SER A 50 9.77 -4.66 -7.74
CA SER A 50 10.04 -4.37 -9.15
C SER A 50 8.79 -3.86 -9.87
N GLU A 51 8.93 -2.83 -10.69
CA GLU A 51 7.82 -2.23 -11.47
C GLU A 51 7.11 -3.28 -12.35
N ARG A 52 7.82 -4.33 -12.76
CA ARG A 52 7.27 -5.45 -13.54
C ARG A 52 6.13 -6.15 -12.82
N PHE A 53 6.14 -6.14 -11.48
CA PHE A 53 5.11 -6.75 -10.66
C PHE A 53 4.00 -5.77 -10.22
N ARG A 54 3.95 -4.55 -10.77
CA ARG A 54 2.91 -3.55 -10.46
C ARG A 54 1.49 -4.09 -10.55
N LYS A 55 1.16 -4.75 -11.66
CA LYS A 55 -0.15 -5.36 -11.87
C LYS A 55 -0.47 -6.43 -10.83
N LYS A 56 0.53 -7.11 -10.28
CA LYS A 56 0.36 -8.14 -9.25
C LYS A 56 0.20 -7.50 -7.87
N PHE A 57 0.92 -6.41 -7.61
CA PHE A 57 0.79 -5.59 -6.40
C PHE A 57 -0.62 -5.01 -6.25
N GLU A 58 -1.14 -4.39 -7.31
CA GLU A 58 -2.46 -3.76 -7.32
C GLU A 58 -3.63 -4.79 -7.26
N ARG A 59 -3.42 -6.03 -7.72
CA ARG A 59 -4.49 -7.04 -7.83
C ARG A 59 -4.54 -8.04 -6.67
N CYS A 60 -3.76 -7.82 -5.63
CA CYS A 60 -3.72 -8.75 -4.50
C CYS A 60 -5.12 -8.98 -3.90
N VAL A 61 -5.42 -10.21 -3.52
CA VAL A 61 -6.70 -10.56 -2.88
C VAL A 61 -6.89 -9.78 -1.58
N CYS A 62 -5.83 -9.62 -0.79
CA CYS A 62 -5.82 -8.79 0.42
C CYS A 62 -6.18 -7.32 0.13
N VAL A 63 -5.70 -6.76 -0.98
CA VAL A 63 -6.05 -5.39 -1.42
C VAL A 63 -7.51 -5.30 -1.86
N LYS A 64 -8.01 -6.30 -2.60
CA LYS A 64 -9.40 -6.32 -3.09
C LYS A 64 -10.43 -6.53 -1.98
N ALA A 65 -10.07 -7.24 -0.92
CA ALA A 65 -10.95 -7.47 0.23
C ALA A 65 -11.08 -6.22 1.11
N ALA A 66 -10.04 -5.38 1.13
CA ALA A 66 -10.06 -4.15 1.90
C ALA A 66 -11.07 -3.15 1.33
N ARG A 67 -12.02 -2.74 2.17
CA ARG A 67 -13.02 -1.71 1.87
C ARG A 67 -12.65 -0.34 2.43
N ARG A 68 -11.72 -0.32 3.39
CA ARG A 68 -11.33 0.85 4.15
C ARG A 68 -9.82 0.99 4.21
N ILE A 69 -9.39 2.23 4.35
CA ILE A 69 -8.00 2.58 4.62
C ILE A 69 -7.92 3.40 5.89
N GLU A 70 -6.78 3.34 6.56
CA GLU A 70 -6.37 4.26 7.59
C GLU A 70 -5.20 5.11 7.06
N ILE A 71 -5.34 6.42 7.14
CA ILE A 71 -4.28 7.34 6.71
C ILE A 71 -3.15 7.29 7.74
N ILE A 72 -1.92 7.18 7.25
CA ILE A 72 -0.73 7.10 8.09
C ILE A 72 -0.08 8.46 8.11
N ASN A 73 0.29 8.94 6.93
CA ASN A 73 0.86 10.27 6.74
C ASN A 73 0.54 10.71 5.31
N CYS A 74 -0.30 11.73 5.17
CA CYS A 74 -0.61 12.34 3.88
C CYS A 74 0.08 13.69 3.82
N GLU A 75 0.99 13.87 2.87
CA GLU A 75 1.75 15.13 2.69
C GLU A 75 1.07 16.07 1.69
N ALA A 76 -0.07 15.65 1.12
CA ALA A 76 -0.81 16.44 0.15
C ALA A 76 -1.32 17.74 0.77
N VAL A 77 -1.08 18.85 0.06
CA VAL A 77 -1.49 20.18 0.50
C VAL A 77 -2.73 20.60 -0.29
N GLY A 78 -3.87 20.74 0.41
CA GLY A 78 -5.10 21.25 -0.17
C GLY A 78 -6.29 21.13 0.80
N PRO A 79 -7.30 22.02 0.70
CA PRO A 79 -8.48 21.98 1.57
C PRO A 79 -9.25 20.65 1.47
N GLN A 80 -9.22 20.00 0.31
CA GLN A 80 -9.85 18.70 0.09
C GLN A 80 -9.19 17.55 0.85
N PHE A 81 -7.92 17.70 1.26
CA PHE A 81 -7.19 16.72 2.07
C PHE A 81 -7.29 17.00 3.58
N ALA A 82 -8.03 18.04 4.01
CA ALA A 82 -8.06 18.46 5.42
C ALA A 82 -8.63 17.40 6.37
N ASN A 83 -9.46 16.47 5.87
CA ASN A 83 -9.99 15.35 6.64
C ASN A 83 -9.09 14.09 6.63
N LEU A 84 -8.01 14.09 5.85
CA LEU A 84 -7.06 12.98 5.72
C LEU A 84 -5.91 13.13 6.73
N THR A 85 -6.26 13.16 8.01
CA THR A 85 -5.26 13.22 9.08
C THR A 85 -4.71 11.84 9.42
N PRO A 86 -3.47 11.71 9.93
CA PRO A 86 -2.96 10.46 10.49
C PRO A 86 -3.96 9.79 11.45
N GLY A 87 -4.21 8.50 11.28
CA GLY A 87 -5.19 7.71 12.03
C GLY A 87 -6.65 7.85 11.56
N SER A 88 -6.95 8.74 10.59
CA SER A 88 -8.30 8.86 10.05
C SER A 88 -8.64 7.68 9.14
N ARG A 89 -9.89 7.22 9.20
CA ARG A 89 -10.38 6.05 8.46
C ARG A 89 -11.34 6.46 7.36
N HIS A 90 -11.12 5.93 6.17
CA HIS A 90 -11.88 6.30 4.98
C HIS A 90 -12.30 5.08 4.17
N ASP A 91 -13.50 5.12 3.61
CA ASP A 91 -13.99 4.11 2.69
C ASP A 91 -13.38 4.31 1.29
N ILE A 92 -12.94 3.21 0.67
CA ILE A 92 -12.41 3.22 -0.69
C ILE A 92 -13.57 3.40 -1.67
N ILE A 93 -13.48 4.43 -2.51
CA ILE A 93 -14.44 4.72 -3.56
C ILE A 93 -13.88 4.36 -4.94
N ASN A 94 -14.78 4.26 -5.91
CA ASN A 94 -14.38 4.12 -7.31
C ASN A 94 -13.74 5.42 -7.82
N PRO A 95 -12.80 5.33 -8.78
CA PRO A 95 -12.19 6.51 -9.36
C PRO A 95 -13.25 7.38 -10.05
N PRO A 96 -13.15 8.72 -9.95
CA PRO A 96 -14.00 9.62 -10.71
C PRO A 96 -13.78 9.43 -12.23
N ALA A 97 -14.77 9.82 -13.03
CA ALA A 97 -14.74 9.63 -14.47
C ALA A 97 -13.48 10.28 -15.10
N GLY A 98 -12.73 9.50 -15.89
CA GLY A 98 -11.47 9.95 -16.49
C GLY A 98 -10.22 9.67 -15.67
N TYR A 99 -10.35 9.16 -14.44
CA TYR A 99 -9.21 8.82 -13.57
C TYR A 99 -9.02 7.31 -13.43
N ASP A 100 -7.81 6.91 -13.02
CA ASP A 100 -7.47 5.51 -12.75
C ASP A 100 -7.03 5.27 -11.30
N ASN A 101 -7.03 3.99 -10.92
CA ASN A 101 -6.56 3.54 -9.61
C ASN A 101 -5.05 3.23 -9.61
N LYS A 102 -4.29 3.79 -10.56
CA LYS A 102 -2.86 3.46 -10.64
C LYS A 102 -2.09 4.25 -9.58
N GLY A 103 -1.32 3.52 -8.79
CA GLY A 103 -0.42 4.09 -7.79
C GLY A 103 -1.08 4.54 -6.48
N GLY A 104 -2.38 4.26 -6.28
CA GLY A 104 -3.09 4.65 -5.07
C GLY A 104 -4.55 4.20 -5.08
N VAL A 105 -5.29 4.61 -4.05
CA VAL A 105 -6.73 4.41 -3.92
C VAL A 105 -7.45 5.74 -3.85
N TRP A 106 -8.73 5.74 -4.20
CA TRP A 106 -9.57 6.92 -4.10
C TRP A 106 -10.40 6.86 -2.82
N VAL A 107 -10.52 8.00 -2.15
CA VAL A 107 -11.38 8.19 -0.97
C VAL A 107 -12.11 9.52 -1.07
N MET A 108 -13.15 9.71 -0.28
CA MET A 108 -13.83 11.00 -0.18
C MET A 108 -13.03 11.96 0.68
N GLY A 109 -12.48 13.00 0.06
CA GLY A 109 -11.94 14.17 0.75
C GLY A 109 -13.05 15.11 1.20
N VAL A 110 -12.69 16.33 1.57
CA VAL A 110 -13.66 17.38 1.88
C VAL A 110 -14.28 17.90 0.59
N GLY A 111 -15.51 17.47 0.31
CA GLY A 111 -16.32 17.93 -0.82
C GLY A 111 -16.00 17.30 -2.17
N GLU A 112 -14.84 16.66 -2.33
CA GLU A 112 -14.45 16.00 -3.58
C GLU A 112 -13.66 14.67 -3.38
N PRO A 113 -13.70 13.74 -4.35
CA PRO A 113 -12.86 12.54 -4.37
C PRO A 113 -11.38 12.91 -4.47
N VAL A 114 -10.55 12.30 -3.62
CA VAL A 114 -9.10 12.50 -3.62
C VAL A 114 -8.38 11.16 -3.73
N LYS A 115 -7.20 11.17 -4.37
CA LYS A 115 -6.35 9.98 -4.50
C LYS A 115 -5.27 9.99 -3.45
N VAL A 116 -5.19 8.90 -2.69
CA VAL A 116 -4.17 8.66 -1.67
C VAL A 116 -3.19 7.60 -2.18
N LEU A 117 -1.89 7.87 -2.08
CA LEU A 117 -0.83 7.02 -2.62
C LEU A 117 -0.51 5.84 -1.69
N PHE A 118 0.00 4.73 -2.24
CA PHE A 118 0.26 3.49 -1.46
C PHE A 118 1.24 3.61 -0.28
N ARG A 119 1.89 4.76 -0.08
CA ARG A 119 2.78 5.05 1.07
C ARG A 119 2.12 5.93 2.14
N GLU A 120 0.92 6.43 1.88
CA GLU A 120 0.23 7.40 2.74
C GLU A 120 -0.86 6.74 3.58
N PHE A 121 -1.16 5.45 3.35
CA PHE A 121 -2.24 4.74 4.02
C PHE A 121 -1.95 3.25 4.21
N SER A 122 -2.65 2.63 5.18
CA SER A 122 -2.75 1.19 5.34
C SER A 122 -4.15 0.69 5.02
N TYR A 123 -4.27 -0.53 4.49
CA TYR A 123 -5.56 -1.17 4.33
C TYR A 123 -6.04 -1.76 5.65
N ILE A 124 -7.31 -1.51 5.99
CA ILE A 124 -7.99 -2.13 7.12
C ILE A 124 -8.76 -3.35 6.59
N ASN A 125 -8.26 -4.55 6.86
CA ASN A 125 -8.99 -5.78 6.54
C ASN A 125 -10.08 -6.00 7.59
N GLN A 126 -11.32 -6.20 7.15
CA GLN A 126 -12.39 -6.75 7.99
C GLN A 126 -12.19 -8.27 8.11
N ASP A 127 -11.14 -8.70 8.80
CA ASP A 127 -10.95 -10.10 9.21
C ASP A 127 -10.67 -10.18 10.72
N GLU A 128 -11.34 -9.33 11.51
CA GLU A 128 -11.48 -9.49 12.96
C GLU A 128 -12.94 -9.26 13.36
N GLN A 129 -13.77 -10.28 13.13
CA GLN A 129 -14.92 -10.63 13.96
C GLN A 129 -14.93 -12.15 14.16
#